data_AF-A0A3A9G389-F1
#
_entry.id   AF-A0A3A9G389-F1
#
_cell.length_a   1.000
_cell.length_b   1.000
_cell.length_c   1.000
_cell.angle_alpha   90.00
_cell.angle_beta   90.00
_cell.angle_gamma   90.00
#
_symmetry.space_group_name_H-M   'P 1'
#
loop_
_entity.id
_entity.type
_entity.pdbx_description
1 polymer ?
#
loop_
_entity_poly.entity_id
_entity_poly.type
_entity_poly.pdbx_seq_one_letter_code
_entity_poly.pdbx_strand_id
1 'polypeptide(L)'
;MKGYKAGPRLTLKTARELALKVTGTAKGLAKDKTLAIDLYEMRLGELSVKIRYDWYGSGCISVSVDNNSGRALYMLFNPETLEQDFEAEERQRTRDRRESLKEWVESRGPDACKADIDRIWNQQ
;
A
#
# COMPACT_ATOMS: atom_id res chain seq x y z
N MET A 1 4.69 -30.83 -11.29
CA MET A 1 4.85 -29.50 -10.66
C MET A 1 4.77 -28.47 -11.78
N LYS A 2 3.69 -27.67 -11.85
CA LYS A 2 3.60 -26.55 -12.78
C LYS A 2 4.69 -25.54 -12.39
N GLY A 3 5.53 -25.15 -13.34
CA GLY A 3 6.64 -24.21 -13.09
C GLY A 3 6.10 -22.94 -12.45
N TYR A 4 6.57 -22.64 -11.24
CA TYR A 4 6.40 -21.33 -10.63
C TYR A 4 7.06 -20.34 -11.59
N LYS A 5 6.26 -19.60 -12.37
CA LYS A 5 6.76 -18.41 -13.03
C LYS A 5 7.17 -17.47 -11.92
N ALA A 6 8.47 -17.25 -11.75
CA ALA A 6 8.95 -16.15 -10.93
C ALA A 6 8.26 -14.89 -11.50
N GLY A 7 7.41 -14.27 -10.68
CA GLY A 7 6.73 -13.05 -11.09
C GLY A 7 7.72 -11.92 -11.38
N PRO A 8 7.23 -10.77 -11.84
CA PRO A 8 8.09 -9.68 -12.24
C PRO A 8 8.89 -9.16 -11.03
N ARG A 9 10.22 -9.13 -11.15
CA ARG A 9 11.10 -8.51 -10.16
C ARG A 9 11.06 -6.99 -10.30
N LEU A 10 11.00 -6.29 -9.18
CA LEU A 10 11.08 -4.82 -9.20
C LEU A 10 12.53 -4.39 -9.43
N THR A 11 12.78 -3.78 -10.58
CA THR A 11 14.12 -3.29 -10.96
C THR A 11 14.36 -1.87 -10.44
N LEU A 12 15.62 -1.50 -10.25
CA LEU A 12 16.00 -0.13 -9.88
C LEU A 12 15.53 0.89 -10.93
N LYS A 13 15.52 0.50 -12.22
CA LYS A 13 15.03 1.37 -13.30
C LYS A 13 13.55 1.69 -13.09
N THR A 14 12.73 0.65 -12.90
CA THR A 14 11.29 0.79 -12.64
C THR A 14 11.02 1.60 -11.37
N ALA A 15 11.76 1.32 -10.30
CA ALA A 15 11.60 2.06 -9.04
C ALA A 15 11.94 3.56 -9.19
N ARG A 16 12.99 3.90 -9.96
CA ARG A 16 13.34 5.30 -10.25
C ARG A 16 12.25 6.01 -11.07
N GLU A 17 11.69 5.32 -12.05
CA GLU A 17 10.62 5.86 -12.90
C GLU A 17 9.36 6.17 -12.07
N LEU A 18 8.94 5.25 -11.20
CA LEU A 18 7.82 5.48 -10.29
C LEU A 18 8.11 6.57 -9.25
N ALA A 19 9.33 6.64 -8.70
CA ALA A 19 9.73 7.70 -7.78
C ALA A 19 9.64 9.08 -8.45
N LEU A 20 10.13 9.22 -9.68
CA LEU A 20 10.02 10.46 -10.47
C LEU A 20 8.56 10.81 -10.75
N LYS A 21 7.75 9.83 -11.16
CA LYS A 21 6.33 10.04 -11.48
C LYS A 21 5.52 10.53 -10.27
N VAL A 22 5.78 9.98 -9.08
CA VAL A 22 4.99 10.27 -7.86
C VAL A 22 5.50 11.50 -7.12
N THR A 23 6.83 11.70 -7.06
CA THR A 23 7.44 12.69 -6.16
C THR A 23 8.25 13.76 -6.88
N GLY A 24 8.44 13.63 -8.20
CA GLY A 24 9.29 14.53 -8.99
C GLY A 24 10.80 14.29 -8.81
N THR A 25 11.22 13.33 -7.98
CA THR A 25 12.64 13.01 -7.76
C THR A 25 12.86 11.52 -7.52
N ALA A 26 14.08 11.06 -7.76
CA ALA A 26 14.57 9.73 -7.34
C ALA A 26 15.89 9.84 -6.56
N LYS A 27 16.22 11.04 -6.08
CA LYS A 27 17.48 11.32 -5.38
C LYS A 27 17.49 10.55 -4.07
N GLY A 28 18.55 9.77 -3.85
CA GLY A 28 18.71 8.96 -2.64
C GLY A 28 17.93 7.64 -2.65
N LEU A 29 17.27 7.28 -3.77
CA LEU A 29 16.61 5.99 -3.91
C LEU A 29 17.62 4.84 -3.90
N ALA A 30 17.49 3.97 -2.90
CA ALA A 30 18.35 2.82 -2.69
C ALA A 30 17.52 1.55 -2.51
N LYS A 31 18.09 0.41 -2.89
CA LYS A 31 17.50 -0.89 -2.58
C LYS A 31 17.72 -1.21 -1.10
N ASP A 32 16.68 -1.63 -0.40
CA ASP A 32 16.82 -2.21 0.92
C ASP A 32 17.58 -3.55 0.80
N LYS A 33 18.72 -3.64 1.48
CA LYS A 33 19.60 -4.83 1.44
C LYS A 33 19.27 -5.84 2.54
N THR A 34 18.43 -5.48 3.49
CA THR A 34 18.05 -6.33 4.62
C THR A 34 16.94 -7.30 4.25
N LEU A 35 16.13 -6.95 3.25
CA LEU A 35 15.00 -7.76 2.81
C LEU A 35 15.36 -8.61 1.58
N ALA A 36 14.83 -9.84 1.56
CA ALA A 36 14.93 -10.72 0.40
C ALA A 36 14.02 -10.28 -0.77
N ILE A 37 13.06 -9.41 -0.50
CA ILE A 37 12.15 -8.83 -1.49
C ILE A 37 12.75 -7.58 -2.13
N ASP A 38 12.40 -7.31 -3.39
CA ASP A 38 12.78 -6.06 -4.05
C ASP A 38 11.97 -4.89 -3.46
N LEU A 39 12.55 -4.23 -2.46
CA LEU A 39 12.08 -2.98 -1.87
C LEU A 39 13.10 -1.88 -2.16
N TYR A 40 12.62 -0.73 -2.62
CA TYR A 40 13.42 0.49 -2.78
C TYR A 40 12.86 1.59 -1.91
N GLU A 41 13.74 2.35 -1.28
CA GLU A 41 13.37 3.42 -0.36
C GLU A 41 14.19 4.69 -0.59
N MET A 42 13.56 5.84 -0.32
CA MET A 42 14.23 7.14 -0.26
C MET A 42 13.56 8.04 0.78
N ARG A 43 14.26 9.10 1.17
CA ARG A 43 13.73 10.16 2.04
C ARG A 43 13.56 11.47 1.27
N LEU A 44 12.42 12.12 1.49
CA LEU A 44 12.12 13.48 1.05
C LEU A 44 11.80 14.33 2.29
N GLY A 45 12.83 14.88 2.93
CA GLY A 45 12.71 15.50 4.25
C GLY A 45 12.24 14.49 5.29
N GLU A 46 11.10 14.78 5.93
CA GLU A 46 10.44 13.88 6.89
C GLU A 46 9.56 12.80 6.23
N LEU A 47 9.41 12.83 4.90
CA LEU A 47 8.68 11.79 4.18
C LEU A 47 9.59 10.61 3.85
N SER A 48 9.10 9.41 4.09
CA SER A 48 9.61 8.13 3.64
C SER A 48 8.83 7.71 2.39
N VAL A 49 9.55 7.35 1.33
CA VAL A 49 8.95 6.79 0.12
C VAL A 49 9.43 5.36 -0.03
N LYS A 50 8.50 4.41 -0.13
CA LYS A 50 8.78 2.98 -0.30
C LYS A 50 8.09 2.44 -1.54
N ILE A 51 8.85 1.73 -2.37
CA ILE A 51 8.41 1.15 -3.64
C ILE A 51 8.70 -0.35 -3.61
N ARG A 52 7.66 -1.18 -3.72
CA ARG A 52 7.78 -2.64 -3.68
C ARG A 52 6.78 -3.32 -4.59
N TYR A 53 7.09 -4.52 -5.03
CA TYR A 53 6.11 -5.38 -5.69
C TYR A 53 5.28 -6.12 -4.64
N ASP A 54 3.96 -6.09 -4.79
CA ASP A 54 3.04 -6.83 -3.93
C ASP A 54 2.72 -8.21 -4.51
N TRP A 55 3.56 -9.18 -4.12
CA TRP A 55 3.49 -10.56 -4.57
C TRP A 55 2.29 -11.35 -4.07
N TYR A 56 1.75 -10.97 -2.90
CA TYR A 56 0.77 -11.78 -2.17
C TYR A 56 -0.61 -11.11 -2.08
N GLY A 57 -0.69 -9.81 -2.38
CA GLY A 57 -1.93 -9.06 -2.45
C GLY A 57 -2.32 -8.76 -3.90
N SER A 58 -2.13 -7.52 -4.33
CA SER A 58 -2.74 -6.99 -5.56
C SER A 58 -2.05 -7.42 -6.85
N GLY A 59 -0.81 -7.93 -6.80
CA GLY A 59 0.01 -8.18 -7.99
C GLY A 59 0.52 -6.90 -8.67
N CYS A 60 0.35 -5.74 -8.01
CA CYS A 60 0.80 -4.43 -8.49
C CYS A 60 2.14 -4.05 -7.84
N ILE A 61 2.76 -2.99 -8.35
CA ILE A 61 3.81 -2.28 -7.63
C ILE A 61 3.13 -1.26 -6.73
N SER A 62 3.40 -1.30 -5.43
CA SER A 62 2.96 -0.26 -4.50
C SER A 62 4.01 0.83 -4.34
N VAL A 63 3.52 2.07 -4.32
CA VAL A 63 4.29 3.24 -3.88
C VAL A 63 3.58 3.80 -2.66
N SER A 64 4.29 3.84 -1.54
CA SER A 64 3.81 4.46 -0.31
C SER A 64 4.64 5.69 0.02
N VAL A 65 3.96 6.76 0.42
CA VAL A 65 4.58 7.99 0.92
C VAL A 65 4.00 8.26 2.31
N ASP A 66 4.85 8.21 3.32
CA ASP A 66 4.45 8.30 4.71
C ASP A 66 5.40 9.21 5.51
N ASN A 67 4.91 9.78 6.60
CA ASN A 67 5.72 10.53 7.56
C ASN A 67 5.58 9.96 8.98
N ASN A 68 5.34 8.65 9.10
CA ASN A 68 5.00 7.99 10.37
C ASN A 68 3.81 8.61 11.16
N SER A 69 2.97 9.45 10.56
CA SER A 69 1.79 10.03 11.23
C SER A 69 0.56 9.12 11.28
N GLY A 70 0.70 7.87 10.81
CA GLY A 70 -0.41 6.94 10.65
C GLY A 70 -1.27 7.19 9.39
N ARG A 71 -0.95 8.21 8.59
CA ARG A 71 -1.53 8.43 7.26
C ARG A 71 -0.45 8.30 6.20
N ALA A 72 -0.61 7.34 5.30
CA ALA A 72 0.25 7.17 4.14
C ALA A 72 -0.57 7.39 2.88
N LEU A 73 -0.01 8.08 1.89
CA LEU A 73 -0.47 7.92 0.51
C LEU A 73 -0.05 6.53 0.06
N TYR A 74 -1.00 5.75 -0.45
CA TYR A 74 -0.75 4.41 -0.96
C TYR A 74 -1.30 4.33 -2.38
N MET A 75 -0.42 4.14 -3.34
CA MET A 75 -0.74 4.08 -4.76
C MET A 75 -0.32 2.73 -5.33
N LEU A 76 -1.14 2.19 -6.23
CA LEU A 76 -0.84 0.94 -6.92
C LEU A 76 -0.60 1.19 -8.41
N PHE A 77 0.42 0.53 -8.96
CA PHE A 77 0.82 0.66 -10.35
C PHE A 77 0.87 -0.69 -11.03
N ASN A 78 0.36 -0.77 -12.25
CA ASN A 78 0.50 -1.95 -13.09
C ASN A 78 2.00 -2.22 -13.37
N PRO A 79 2.51 -3.45 -13.17
CA PRO A 79 3.94 -3.73 -13.31
C PRO A 79 4.46 -3.69 -14.75
N GLU A 80 3.59 -3.80 -15.75
CA GLU A 80 3.94 -3.78 -17.17
C GLU A 80 3.86 -2.36 -17.74
N THR A 81 2.79 -1.61 -17.41
CA THR A 81 2.55 -0.28 -18.00
C THR A 81 3.01 0.88 -17.11
N LEU A 82 3.22 0.63 -15.82
CA LEU A 82 3.49 1.66 -14.80
C LEU A 82 2.41 2.76 -14.72
N GLU A 83 1.21 2.46 -15.22
CA GLU A 83 0.02 3.27 -15.02
C GLU A 83 -0.58 3.00 -13.65
N GLN A 84 -1.17 4.03 -13.05
CA GLN A 84 -1.80 3.91 -11.74
C GLN A 84 -3.10 3.11 -11.88
N ASP A 85 -3.26 2.09 -11.05
CA ASP A 85 -4.39 1.17 -11.06
C ASP A 85 -5.40 1.56 -9.97
N PHE A 86 -6.26 2.52 -10.29
CA PHE A 86 -7.27 3.02 -9.35
C PHE A 86 -8.29 1.96 -8.95
N GLU A 87 -8.55 0.97 -9.81
CA GLU A 87 -9.45 -0.14 -9.49
C GLU A 87 -8.83 -1.10 -8.48
N ALA A 88 -7.54 -1.41 -8.61
CA ALA A 88 -6.80 -2.16 -7.60
C ALA A 88 -6.77 -1.41 -6.27
N GLU A 89 -6.57 -0.10 -6.29
CA GLU A 89 -6.60 0.71 -5.07
C GLU A 89 -7.98 0.70 -4.40
N GLU A 90 -9.08 0.82 -5.15
CA GLU A 90 -10.43 0.78 -4.57
C GLU A 90 -10.77 -0.61 -4.02
N ARG A 91 -10.33 -1.67 -4.70
CA ARG A 91 -10.44 -3.04 -4.17
C ARG A 91 -9.68 -3.19 -2.86
N GLN A 92 -8.46 -2.67 -2.78
CA GLN A 92 -7.67 -2.69 -1.54
C GLN A 92 -8.36 -1.89 -0.44
N ARG A 93 -8.80 -0.65 -0.71
CA ARG A 93 -9.53 0.18 0.28
C ARG A 93 -10.80 -0.50 0.79
N THR A 94 -11.56 -1.13 -0.10
CA THR A 94 -12.78 -1.85 0.26
C THR A 94 -12.46 -3.04 1.16
N ARG A 95 -11.40 -3.77 0.85
CA ARG A 95 -10.91 -4.88 1.68
C ARG A 95 -10.47 -4.39 3.05
N ASP A 96 -9.65 -3.35 3.13
CA ASP A 96 -9.13 -2.80 4.39
C ASP A 96 -10.27 -2.28 5.29
N ARG A 97 -11.29 -1.62 4.70
CA ARG A 97 -12.50 -1.20 5.43
C ARG A 97 -13.27 -2.40 6.00
N ARG A 98 -13.42 -3.46 5.21
CA ARG A 98 -14.10 -4.68 5.65
C ARG A 98 -13.32 -5.39 6.76
N GLU A 99 -12.01 -5.48 6.64
CA GLU A 99 -11.13 -6.07 7.66
C GLU A 99 -11.17 -5.23 8.95
N SER A 100 -11.08 -3.91 8.86
CA SER A 100 -11.20 -2.99 10.01
C SER A 100 -12.56 -3.12 10.72
N LEU A 101 -13.66 -3.24 9.95
CA LEU A 101 -14.99 -3.46 10.51
C LEU A 101 -15.06 -4.80 11.26
N LYS A 102 -14.48 -5.86 10.67
CA LYS A 102 -14.45 -7.18 11.28
C LYS A 102 -13.65 -7.17 12.59
N GLU A 103 -12.46 -6.57 12.60
CA GLU A 103 -11.64 -6.42 13.80
C GLU A 103 -12.34 -5.61 14.91
N TRP A 104 -13.05 -4.54 14.53
CA TRP A 104 -13.84 -3.76 15.48
C TRP A 104 -14.95 -4.59 16.13
N VAL A 105 -15.69 -5.38 15.34
CA VAL A 105 -16.74 -6.27 15.86
C VAL A 105 -16.15 -7.40 16.70
N GLU A 106 -15.04 -8.00 16.29
CA GLU A 106 -14.38 -9.09 17.02
C GLU A 106 -13.81 -8.60 18.37
N SER A 107 -13.30 -7.37 18.44
CA SER A 107 -12.69 -6.83 19.66
C SER A 107 -13.69 -6.38 20.72
N ARG A 108 -14.92 -5.97 20.33
CA ARG A 108 -15.92 -5.39 21.25
C ARG A 108 -17.21 -6.18 21.36
N GLY A 109 -17.48 -7.08 20.43
CA GLY A 109 -18.73 -7.80 20.30
C GLY A 109 -19.80 -6.97 19.56
N PRO A 110 -20.74 -7.65 18.87
CA PRO A 110 -21.72 -7.02 17.99
C PRO A 110 -22.66 -6.05 18.72
N ASP A 111 -23.05 -6.35 19.97
CA ASP A 111 -23.99 -5.51 20.73
C ASP A 111 -23.36 -4.16 21.11
N ALA A 112 -22.10 -4.16 21.54
CA ALA A 112 -21.37 -2.93 21.88
C ALA A 112 -21.15 -2.06 20.62
N CYS A 113 -20.84 -2.69 19.48
CA CYS A 113 -20.71 -2.02 18.20
C CYS A 113 -22.03 -1.36 17.76
N LYS A 114 -23.16 -2.09 17.87
CA LYS A 114 -24.47 -1.54 17.55
C LYS A 114 -24.82 -0.34 18.43
N ALA A 115 -24.58 -0.45 19.74
CA ALA A 115 -24.83 0.67 20.67
C ALA A 115 -24.01 1.92 20.32
N ASP A 116 -22.77 1.76 19.83
CA ASP A 116 -21.97 2.88 19.34
C ASP A 116 -22.53 3.52 18.07
N ILE A 117 -22.98 2.71 17.10
CA ILE A 117 -23.63 3.21 15.89
C ILE A 117 -24.89 4.00 16.27
N ASP A 118 -25.74 3.42 17.11
CA ASP A 118 -26.97 4.04 17.58
C ASP A 118 -26.68 5.37 18.30
N ARG A 119 -25.64 5.42 19.13
CA ARG A 119 -25.20 6.65 19.81
C ARG A 119 -24.73 7.72 18.82
N ILE A 120 -23.91 7.35 17.84
CA ILE A 120 -23.37 8.31 16.84
C ILE A 120 -24.50 8.85 15.95
N TRP A 121 -25.42 7.99 15.53
CA TRP A 121 -26.49 8.34 14.61
C TRP A 121 -27.62 9.16 15.28
N ASN A 122 -27.90 8.91 16.56
CA ASN A 122 -28.92 9.63 17.33
C ASN A 122 -28.37 10.88 18.06
N GLN A 123 -27.12 11.27 17.82
CA GLN A 123 -26.53 12.51 18.32
C GLN A 123 -26.83 13.74 17.45
N GLN A 124 -27.81 13.64 16.53
CA GLN A 124 -28.32 14.77 15.74
C GLN A 124 -29.53 15.42 16.39
#